data_AF-A0A022R3T4-F1
#
_entry.id   AF-A0A022R3T4-F1
#
_cell.length_a   1.000
_cell.length_b   1.000
_cell.length_c   1.000
_cell.angle_alpha   90.00
_cell.angle_beta   90.00
_cell.angle_gamma   90.00
#
_symmetry.space_group_name_H-M   'P 1'
#
loop_
_entity.id
_entity.type
_entity.pdbx_description
1 polymer ?
#
loop_
_entity_poly.entity_id
_entity_poly.type
_entity_poly.pdbx_seq_one_letter_code
_entity_poly.pdbx_strand_id
1 'polypeptide(L)'
;MAALSPVPSMEDLNIKFQESSLIFPYKETPKKLIFLSNIDQILNYNIPTAHFFKANPDFPPETVAERLRTALEKVLVPYDFMAGRLKLNRELGRLEIDCNAAGAGFVVAKSDVSLDEIGGENLVCPNLGYRQLAVQRLDNLPPEVDQPLCVFQVTSFKCGGFAIGMSTNHILFDGLGAKVFLLNLASQSFENKPLAILPYNDRRILAARSPPHVSFPHPEFLKFDLPVGPGSTPPKFDCIIEELDFKIFKLNTTQISHLKDDITKNSKIERISTLAVVAALIWRCKAFSDDKNRVSTLLNVIDIRPRVKPPLPYSYSANAVLPLGVLETCDEIKNGPFSKLVEIITEGAKEMTHEYVKSAFDWLELNRGIPHGDYMVSSWLRLGFDEVEYAWGKPMYSCPVLHLLWDQNTHRLGPVNKRGAAVGEFRRARRGGGGGGGLPLENFSNALLLMSKSANIETTYENYWSIPNSSIHTHAHFNSTNSFKFVSL
;
A
#
# COMPACT_ATOMS: atom_id res chain seq x y z
N MET A 1 -10.60 -22.43 5.39
CA MET A 1 -10.84 -21.03 4.98
C MET A 1 -11.98 -21.03 3.98
N ALA A 2 -13.06 -20.30 4.26
CA ALA A 2 -14.06 -20.05 3.22
C ALA A 2 -13.55 -18.85 2.41
N ALA A 3 -13.39 -19.04 1.09
CA ALA A 3 -13.28 -17.89 0.22
C ALA A 3 -14.60 -17.13 0.33
N LEU A 4 -14.54 -15.83 0.58
CA LEU A 4 -15.75 -15.03 0.39
C LEU A 4 -16.03 -15.08 -1.11
N SER A 5 -17.23 -15.54 -1.49
CA SER A 5 -17.71 -15.31 -2.85
C SER A 5 -17.51 -13.83 -3.15
N PRO A 6 -17.08 -13.44 -4.36
CA PRO A 6 -17.25 -12.07 -4.76
C PRO A 6 -18.74 -11.79 -4.55
N VAL A 7 -19.08 -11.04 -3.50
CA VAL A 7 -20.29 -10.20 -3.54
C VAL A 7 -20.19 -9.59 -4.93
N PRO A 8 -21.23 -9.63 -5.79
CA PRO A 8 -21.12 -9.04 -7.12
C PRO A 8 -20.82 -7.56 -6.91
N SER A 9 -19.54 -7.25 -6.82
CA SER A 9 -19.03 -6.06 -6.17
C SER A 9 -18.98 -5.11 -7.34
N MET A 10 -19.90 -4.17 -7.34
CA MET A 10 -20.07 -3.19 -8.39
C MET A 10 -18.70 -2.71 -8.90
N GLU A 11 -18.30 -3.20 -10.08
CA GLU A 11 -16.97 -2.92 -10.64
C GLU A 11 -16.84 -1.48 -11.12
N ASP A 12 -18.01 -0.85 -11.34
CA ASP A 12 -18.12 0.55 -11.69
C ASP A 12 -18.98 1.33 -10.70
N LEU A 13 -18.35 2.19 -9.88
CA LEU A 13 -19.06 3.05 -8.93
C LEU A 13 -19.70 4.28 -9.59
N ASN A 14 -19.61 4.44 -10.92
CA ASN A 14 -20.16 5.57 -11.67
C ASN A 14 -19.70 6.92 -11.08
N ILE A 15 -18.39 7.05 -10.88
CA ILE A 15 -17.79 8.25 -10.32
C ILE A 15 -17.83 9.39 -11.33
N LYS A 16 -18.35 10.54 -10.90
CA LYS A 16 -18.36 11.80 -11.65
C LYS A 16 -17.46 12.80 -10.93
N PHE A 17 -16.32 13.11 -11.54
CA PHE A 17 -15.40 14.13 -11.05
C PHE A 17 -16.03 15.52 -11.16
N GLN A 18 -15.90 16.30 -10.09
CA GLN A 18 -16.44 17.66 -9.98
C GLN A 18 -15.32 18.70 -9.93
N GLU A 19 -14.23 18.41 -9.21
CA GLU A 19 -13.08 19.29 -9.06
C GLU A 19 -11.79 18.47 -9.05
N SER A 20 -10.72 19.04 -9.61
CA SER A 20 -9.34 18.57 -9.48
C SER A 20 -8.42 19.78 -9.33
N SER A 21 -7.71 19.87 -8.20
CA SER A 21 -6.85 21.00 -7.86
C SER A 21 -5.60 20.57 -7.07
N LEU A 22 -4.66 21.50 -6.91
CA LEU A 22 -3.51 21.35 -6.01
C LEU A 22 -3.77 22.13 -4.72
N ILE A 23 -3.37 21.54 -3.59
CA ILE A 23 -3.42 22.13 -2.25
C ILE A 23 -2.00 22.42 -1.79
N PHE A 24 -1.80 23.65 -1.31
CA PHE A 24 -0.50 24.16 -0.93
C PHE A 24 -0.41 24.32 0.60
N PRO A 25 0.79 24.26 1.19
CA PRO A 25 0.97 24.63 2.58
C PRO A 25 0.45 26.07 2.84
N TYR A 26 -0.33 26.28 3.91
CA TYR A 26 -0.90 27.62 4.21
C TYR A 26 0.15 28.66 4.66
N LYS A 27 1.38 28.22 4.94
CA LYS A 27 2.53 29.06 5.30
C LYS A 27 3.70 28.71 4.41
N GLU A 28 4.60 29.67 4.22
CA GLU A 28 5.89 29.41 3.58
C GLU A 28 6.64 28.30 4.33
N THR A 29 7.16 27.33 3.57
CA THR A 29 7.94 26.22 4.08
C THR A 29 9.39 26.31 3.58
N PRO A 30 10.37 25.82 4.35
CA PRO A 30 11.78 25.89 3.93
C PRO A 30 12.02 25.09 2.65
N LYS A 31 12.62 25.74 1.64
CA LYS A 31 13.13 25.04 0.46
C LYS A 31 14.35 24.21 0.85
N LYS A 32 14.24 22.90 0.74
CA LYS A 32 15.29 21.94 1.11
C LYS A 32 15.17 20.66 0.30
N LEU A 33 16.29 19.96 0.19
CA LEU A 33 16.34 18.59 -0.33
C LEU A 33 16.30 17.63 0.85
N ILE A 34 15.39 16.66 0.81
CA ILE A 34 15.34 15.57 1.79
C ILE A 34 16.03 14.34 1.21
N PHE A 35 17.03 13.86 1.94
CA PHE A 35 17.68 12.58 1.69
C PHE A 35 16.68 11.44 1.80
N LEU A 36 16.71 10.52 0.83
CA LEU A 36 15.95 9.28 0.89
C LEU A 36 16.86 8.13 1.32
N SER A 37 16.41 7.38 2.32
CA SER A 37 17.08 6.16 2.75
C SER A 37 17.02 5.10 1.64
N ASN A 38 17.82 4.05 1.75
CA ASN A 38 17.85 2.99 0.74
C ASN A 38 16.49 2.32 0.57
N ILE A 39 15.76 2.11 1.67
CA ILE A 39 14.41 1.55 1.60
C ILE A 39 13.40 2.53 0.99
N ASP A 40 13.49 3.82 1.28
CA ASP A 40 12.60 4.81 0.66
C ASP A 40 12.69 4.76 -0.87
N GLN A 41 13.90 4.66 -1.41
CA GLN A 41 14.13 4.61 -2.86
C GLN A 41 13.50 3.37 -3.53
N ILE A 42 13.43 2.25 -2.83
CA ILE A 42 12.80 1.00 -3.31
C ILE A 42 11.27 1.15 -3.33
N LEU A 43 10.72 1.89 -2.38
CA LEU A 43 9.28 2.06 -2.19
C LEU A 43 8.70 3.22 -3.02
N ASN A 44 9.26 3.51 -4.19
CA ASN A 44 8.78 4.58 -5.07
C ASN A 44 7.59 4.12 -5.94
N TYR A 45 6.46 3.84 -5.31
CA TYR A 45 5.20 3.50 -5.98
C TYR A 45 4.01 3.93 -5.13
N ASN A 46 2.85 4.16 -5.74
CA ASN A 46 1.67 4.65 -5.04
C ASN A 46 0.91 3.53 -4.32
N ILE A 47 0.51 3.79 -3.08
CA ILE A 47 -0.43 2.97 -2.31
C ILE A 47 -1.77 3.70 -2.26
N PRO A 48 -2.80 3.20 -2.99
CA PRO A 48 -4.14 3.73 -2.87
C PRO A 48 -4.88 3.12 -1.67
N THR A 49 -5.57 3.94 -0.88
CA THR A 49 -6.44 3.54 0.23
C THR A 49 -7.80 4.22 0.12
N ALA A 50 -8.83 3.61 0.71
CA ALA A 50 -10.16 4.18 0.82
C ALA A 50 -10.66 4.09 2.26
N HIS A 51 -11.27 5.18 2.74
CA HIS A 51 -11.82 5.34 4.08
C HIS A 51 -13.29 5.75 3.96
N PHE A 52 -14.21 4.92 4.44
CA PHE A 52 -15.66 5.12 4.24
C PHE A 52 -16.33 5.69 5.48
N PHE A 53 -17.26 6.62 5.31
CA PHE A 53 -17.95 7.32 6.39
C PHE A 53 -19.46 7.30 6.18
N LYS A 54 -20.23 7.14 7.28
CA LYS A 54 -21.70 7.25 7.24
C LYS A 54 -22.12 8.68 6.95
N ALA A 55 -23.35 8.83 6.48
CA ALA A 55 -23.99 10.13 6.40
C ALA A 55 -24.02 10.78 7.79
N ASN A 56 -23.59 12.04 7.86
CA ASN A 56 -23.64 12.85 9.06
C ASN A 56 -24.27 14.21 8.70
N PRO A 57 -25.48 14.54 9.19
CA PRO A 57 -26.16 15.79 8.86
C PRO A 57 -25.36 17.05 9.22
N ASP A 58 -24.55 16.98 10.29
CA ASP A 58 -23.71 18.11 10.72
C ASP A 58 -22.46 18.29 9.82
N PHE A 59 -22.10 17.22 9.09
CA PHE A 59 -20.93 17.17 8.21
C PHE A 59 -21.30 16.56 6.85
N PRO A 60 -22.11 17.27 6.03
CA PRO A 60 -22.37 16.83 4.67
C PRO A 60 -21.06 16.79 3.85
N PRO A 61 -20.98 15.97 2.78
CA PRO A 61 -19.74 15.75 2.03
C PRO A 61 -19.05 17.02 1.54
N GLU A 62 -19.81 18.06 1.19
CA GLU A 62 -19.28 19.36 0.77
C GLU A 62 -18.54 20.06 1.93
N THR A 63 -19.12 20.06 3.13
CA THR A 63 -18.47 20.58 4.34
C THR A 63 -17.23 19.77 4.70
N VAL A 64 -17.27 18.44 4.51
CA VAL A 64 -16.12 17.57 4.75
C VAL A 64 -14.99 17.88 3.76
N ALA A 65 -15.30 18.07 2.47
CA ALA A 65 -14.31 18.44 1.46
C ALA A 65 -13.59 19.75 1.83
N GLU A 66 -14.32 20.79 2.21
CA GLU A 66 -13.73 22.08 2.60
C GLU A 66 -12.92 21.99 3.90
N ARG A 67 -13.39 21.24 4.89
CA ARG A 67 -12.63 21.00 6.13
C ARG A 67 -11.38 20.18 5.88
N LEU A 68 -11.44 19.16 5.04
CA LEU A 68 -10.29 18.34 4.67
C LEU A 68 -9.28 19.17 3.89
N ARG A 69 -9.72 20.02 2.96
CA ARG A 69 -8.87 20.98 2.25
C ARG A 69 -8.08 21.85 3.22
N THR A 70 -8.78 22.51 4.14
CA THR A 70 -8.16 23.35 5.18
C THR A 70 -7.19 22.55 6.07
N ALA A 71 -7.56 21.32 6.45
CA ALA A 71 -6.71 20.45 7.25
C ALA A 71 -5.43 20.05 6.49
N LEU A 72 -5.53 19.81 5.19
CA LEU A 72 -4.39 19.51 4.33
C LEU A 72 -3.46 20.71 4.22
N GLU A 73 -3.98 21.91 3.95
CA GLU A 73 -3.17 23.13 3.92
C GLU A 73 -2.37 23.30 5.21
N LYS A 74 -3.00 23.07 6.37
CA LYS A 74 -2.37 23.10 7.70
C LYS A 74 -1.30 22.03 7.88
N VAL A 75 -1.62 20.78 7.56
CA VAL A 75 -0.72 19.64 7.81
C VAL A 75 0.48 19.62 6.85
N LEU A 76 0.35 20.20 5.65
CA LEU A 76 1.44 20.32 4.69
C LEU A 76 2.56 21.27 5.14
N VAL A 77 2.38 22.03 6.23
CA VAL A 77 3.48 22.82 6.83
C VAL A 77 4.47 21.92 7.60
N PRO A 78 4.05 21.13 8.61
CA PRO A 78 4.94 20.16 9.27
C PRO A 78 5.28 18.94 8.38
N TYR A 79 4.53 18.71 7.30
CA TYR A 79 4.79 17.68 6.28
C TYR A 79 5.12 18.30 4.91
N ASP A 80 5.95 19.34 4.89
CA ASP A 80 6.35 20.09 3.68
C ASP A 80 6.80 19.23 2.51
N PHE A 81 7.47 18.12 2.81
CA PHE A 81 7.93 17.14 1.84
C PHE A 81 6.82 16.44 1.03
N MET A 82 5.59 16.36 1.55
CA MET A 82 4.44 15.83 0.80
C MET A 82 4.00 16.77 -0.32
N ALA A 83 4.23 18.07 -0.16
CA ALA A 83 4.01 19.08 -1.19
C ALA A 83 5.22 19.22 -2.14
N GLY A 84 6.26 18.39 -1.98
CA GLY A 84 7.46 18.40 -2.82
C GLY A 84 7.32 17.59 -4.11
N ARG A 85 8.44 17.43 -4.83
CA ARG A 85 8.57 16.55 -6.01
C ARG A 85 9.85 15.72 -5.92
N LEU A 86 9.88 14.59 -6.63
CA LEU A 86 11.10 13.78 -6.71
C LEU A 86 12.12 14.47 -7.61
N LYS A 87 13.37 14.43 -7.18
CA LYS A 87 14.51 14.95 -7.93
C LYS A 87 15.62 13.92 -7.94
N LEU A 88 16.14 13.63 -9.14
CA LEU A 88 17.32 12.77 -9.28
C LEU A 88 18.58 13.61 -9.08
N ASN A 89 19.31 13.31 -8.02
CA ASN A 89 20.69 13.77 -7.84
C ASN A 89 21.59 12.93 -8.76
N ARG A 90 22.04 13.52 -9.88
CA ARG A 90 22.84 12.82 -10.91
C ARG A 90 24.27 12.50 -10.46
N GLU A 91 24.82 13.27 -9.54
CA GLU A 91 26.18 13.05 -9.02
C GLU A 91 26.21 11.84 -8.09
N LEU A 92 25.22 11.73 -7.21
CA LEU A 92 25.07 10.58 -6.30
C LEU A 92 24.31 9.41 -6.95
N GLY A 93 23.62 9.68 -8.07
CA GLY A 93 22.69 8.75 -8.70
C GLY A 93 21.54 8.35 -7.78
N ARG A 94 21.06 9.24 -6.90
CA ARG A 94 20.03 8.94 -5.88
C ARG A 94 18.82 9.84 -6.06
N LEU A 95 17.65 9.34 -5.66
CA LEU A 95 16.47 10.20 -5.55
C LEU A 95 16.51 11.00 -4.25
N GLU A 96 15.97 12.20 -4.31
CA GLU A 96 15.74 13.11 -3.19
C GLU A 96 14.33 13.70 -3.32
N ILE A 97 13.75 14.16 -2.22
CA ILE A 97 12.52 14.98 -2.28
C ILE A 97 12.92 16.45 -2.26
N ASP A 98 12.61 17.16 -3.35
CA ASP A 98 12.69 18.60 -3.42
C ASP A 98 11.46 19.21 -2.77
N CYS A 99 11.62 19.78 -1.56
CA CYS A 99 10.56 20.45 -0.82
C CYS A 99 10.32 21.84 -1.42
N ASN A 100 9.72 21.85 -2.60
CA ASN A 100 9.50 23.05 -3.41
C ASN A 100 8.08 23.66 -3.26
N ALA A 101 7.28 23.12 -2.34
CA ALA A 101 5.90 23.54 -2.09
C ALA A 101 5.00 23.52 -3.35
N ALA A 102 5.24 22.60 -4.29
CA ALA A 102 4.42 22.41 -5.49
C ALA A 102 3.03 21.78 -5.22
N GLY A 103 2.71 21.49 -3.96
CA GLY A 103 1.38 21.09 -3.50
C GLY A 103 1.06 19.60 -3.65
N ALA A 104 0.01 19.18 -2.96
CA ALA A 104 -0.59 17.83 -3.02
C ALA A 104 -1.86 17.86 -3.89
N GLY A 105 -2.24 16.73 -4.49
CA GLY A 105 -3.45 16.65 -5.30
C GLY A 105 -4.73 16.58 -4.45
N PHE A 106 -5.80 17.22 -4.90
CA PHE A 106 -7.11 17.17 -4.26
C PHE A 106 -8.22 17.07 -5.31
N VAL A 107 -9.12 16.11 -5.10
CA VAL A 107 -10.20 15.77 -6.03
C VAL A 107 -11.52 15.72 -5.28
N VAL A 108 -12.56 16.31 -5.86
CA VAL A 108 -13.94 16.15 -5.37
C VAL A 108 -14.73 15.41 -6.45
N ALA A 109 -15.45 14.38 -6.05
CA ALA A 109 -16.25 13.57 -6.93
C ALA A 109 -17.57 13.16 -6.27
N LYS A 110 -18.50 12.64 -7.08
CA LYS A 110 -19.77 12.09 -6.62
C LYS A 110 -20.11 10.80 -7.33
N SER A 111 -20.92 9.98 -6.67
CA SER A 111 -21.48 8.74 -7.20
C SER A 111 -22.99 8.70 -6.97
N ASP A 112 -23.73 8.22 -7.97
CA ASP A 112 -25.17 7.97 -7.86
C ASP A 112 -25.48 6.63 -7.15
N VAL A 113 -24.47 5.98 -6.58
CA VAL A 113 -24.55 4.72 -5.83
C VAL A 113 -24.58 5.04 -4.33
N SER A 114 -25.26 4.21 -3.53
CA SER A 114 -25.24 4.29 -2.07
C SER A 114 -24.19 3.35 -1.47
N LEU A 115 -23.73 3.66 -0.25
CA LEU A 115 -22.84 2.76 0.48
C LEU A 115 -23.48 1.38 0.70
N ASP A 116 -24.80 1.31 0.88
CA ASP A 116 -25.56 0.05 0.99
C ASP A 116 -25.48 -0.80 -0.28
N GLU A 117 -25.53 -0.19 -1.46
CA GLU A 117 -25.37 -0.89 -2.74
C GLU A 117 -23.94 -1.39 -2.98
N ILE A 118 -22.95 -0.72 -2.39
CA ILE A 118 -21.53 -1.08 -2.51
C ILE A 118 -21.17 -2.25 -1.59
N GLY A 119 -21.80 -2.33 -0.42
CA GLY A 119 -21.52 -3.36 0.59
C GLY A 119 -22.16 -3.11 1.96
N GLY A 120 -22.70 -1.92 2.21
CA GLY A 120 -23.39 -1.55 3.46
C GLY A 120 -22.49 -1.69 4.68
N GLU A 121 -22.90 -2.50 5.65
CA GLU A 121 -22.08 -2.83 6.83
C GLU A 121 -20.93 -3.80 6.51
N ASN A 122 -20.92 -4.39 5.31
CA ASN A 122 -19.90 -5.33 4.83
C ASN A 122 -19.12 -4.73 3.65
N LEU A 123 -18.62 -3.51 3.80
CA LEU A 123 -17.61 -2.96 2.89
C LEU A 123 -16.36 -3.83 3.03
N VAL A 124 -16.21 -4.83 2.17
CA VAL A 124 -15.07 -5.75 2.18
C VAL A 124 -14.29 -5.56 0.88
N CYS A 125 -12.98 -5.37 1.01
CA CYS A 125 -12.04 -5.33 -0.11
C CYS A 125 -11.56 -6.74 -0.48
N PRO A 126 -11.54 -7.15 -1.77
CA PRO A 126 -11.59 -6.25 -2.89
C PRO A 126 -12.95 -6.07 -3.51
N ASN A 127 -13.19 -4.81 -3.83
CA ASN A 127 -14.17 -4.38 -4.78
C ASN A 127 -13.40 -3.60 -5.86
N LEU A 128 -13.44 -4.07 -7.11
CA LEU A 128 -12.73 -3.42 -8.22
C LEU A 128 -13.18 -1.98 -8.44
N GLY A 129 -14.42 -1.65 -8.10
CA GLY A 129 -14.93 -0.28 -8.13
C GLY A 129 -14.16 0.68 -7.22
N TYR A 130 -13.52 0.20 -6.14
CA TYR A 130 -12.75 1.05 -5.23
C TYR A 130 -11.55 1.72 -5.89
N ARG A 131 -11.07 1.21 -7.04
CA ARG A 131 -10.02 1.87 -7.84
C ARG A 131 -10.38 3.28 -8.26
N GLN A 132 -11.67 3.58 -8.39
CA GLN A 132 -12.17 4.89 -8.76
C GLN A 132 -12.24 5.87 -7.58
N LEU A 133 -12.05 5.39 -6.35
CA LEU A 133 -12.11 6.21 -5.14
C LEU A 133 -10.77 6.88 -4.81
N ALA A 134 -9.66 6.43 -5.40
CA ALA A 134 -8.32 6.91 -5.11
C ALA A 134 -7.55 7.20 -6.42
N VAL A 135 -7.79 8.38 -6.99
CA VAL A 135 -7.01 8.91 -8.12
C VAL A 135 -5.53 8.96 -7.78
N GLN A 136 -4.68 8.48 -8.69
CA GLN A 136 -3.22 8.47 -8.51
C GLN A 136 -2.49 9.56 -9.29
N ARG A 137 -3.15 10.11 -10.31
CA ARG A 137 -2.57 11.11 -11.23
C ARG A 137 -3.61 12.18 -11.52
N LEU A 138 -3.14 13.41 -11.63
CA LEU A 138 -3.96 14.52 -12.04
C LEU A 138 -3.69 14.80 -13.53
N ASP A 139 -4.68 14.51 -14.36
CA ASP A 139 -4.58 14.65 -15.82
C ASP A 139 -4.63 16.11 -16.29
N ASN A 140 -5.09 17.02 -15.43
CA ASN A 140 -5.24 18.44 -15.72
C ASN A 140 -4.02 19.29 -15.33
N LEU A 141 -2.89 18.65 -14.96
CA LEU A 141 -1.67 19.39 -14.64
C LEU A 141 -0.94 19.85 -15.91
N PRO A 142 -0.34 21.05 -15.90
CA PRO A 142 0.54 21.48 -16.97
C PRO A 142 1.70 20.49 -17.19
N PRO A 143 2.19 20.31 -18.43
CA PRO A 143 3.29 19.39 -18.73
C PRO A 143 4.57 19.63 -17.94
N GLU A 144 4.78 20.87 -17.46
CA GLU A 144 5.96 21.29 -16.70
C GLU A 144 5.84 20.97 -15.20
N VAL A 145 4.64 20.59 -14.74
CA VAL A 145 4.38 20.26 -13.33
C VAL A 145 4.39 18.75 -13.16
N ASP A 146 5.41 18.26 -12.46
CA ASP A 146 5.48 16.86 -12.06
C ASP A 146 4.24 16.45 -11.24
N GLN A 147 3.89 15.17 -11.33
CA GLN A 147 2.78 14.59 -10.56
C GLN A 147 3.06 14.72 -9.05
N PRO A 148 2.02 15.02 -8.24
CA PRO A 148 2.18 15.14 -6.79
C PRO A 148 2.52 13.78 -6.16
N LEU A 149 3.23 13.82 -5.02
CA LEU A 149 3.58 12.62 -4.25
C LEU A 149 2.38 12.02 -3.51
N CYS A 150 1.29 12.77 -3.38
CA CYS A 150 0.04 12.29 -2.84
C CYS A 150 -1.16 13.00 -3.46
N VAL A 151 -2.28 12.28 -3.56
CA VAL A 151 -3.57 12.78 -4.02
C VAL A 151 -4.66 12.34 -3.04
N PHE A 152 -5.52 13.27 -2.67
CA PHE A 152 -6.67 13.05 -1.80
C PHE A 152 -7.95 13.22 -2.61
N GLN A 153 -8.92 12.32 -2.42
CA GLN A 153 -10.20 12.36 -3.13
C GLN A 153 -11.35 12.24 -2.15
N VAL A 154 -12.29 13.19 -2.19
CA VAL A 154 -13.57 13.08 -1.47
C VAL A 154 -14.64 12.68 -2.47
N THR A 155 -15.26 11.52 -2.26
CA THR A 155 -16.33 11.00 -3.11
C THR A 155 -17.64 10.93 -2.32
N SER A 156 -18.63 11.73 -2.69
CA SER A 156 -19.97 11.68 -2.10
C SER A 156 -20.82 10.57 -2.71
N PHE A 157 -21.68 9.95 -1.91
CA PHE A 157 -22.63 8.92 -2.34
C PHE A 157 -24.07 9.41 -2.16
N LYS A 158 -25.02 8.86 -2.93
CA LYS A 158 -26.43 9.32 -2.90
C LYS A 158 -27.11 9.21 -1.52
N CYS A 159 -26.59 8.34 -0.65
CA CYS A 159 -27.09 8.17 0.72
C CYS A 159 -26.61 9.25 1.70
N GLY A 160 -25.81 10.22 1.26
CA GLY A 160 -25.21 11.27 2.10
C GLY A 160 -23.91 10.85 2.80
N GLY A 161 -23.58 9.56 2.80
CA GLY A 161 -22.25 9.08 3.16
C GLY A 161 -21.20 9.40 2.09
N PHE A 162 -19.93 9.19 2.42
CA PHE A 162 -18.82 9.53 1.53
C PHE A 162 -17.61 8.61 1.75
N ALA A 163 -16.67 8.61 0.81
CA ALA A 163 -15.35 8.01 0.96
C ALA A 163 -14.28 9.09 0.82
N ILE A 164 -13.24 8.99 1.65
CA ILE A 164 -11.97 9.69 1.46
C ILE A 164 -11.00 8.65 0.90
N GLY A 165 -10.63 8.80 -0.37
CA GLY A 165 -9.54 8.04 -0.96
C GLY A 165 -8.24 8.79 -0.90
N MET A 166 -7.15 8.06 -0.79
CA MET A 166 -5.80 8.60 -0.80
C MET A 166 -4.95 7.76 -1.73
N SER A 167 -4.16 8.40 -2.59
CA SER A 167 -3.04 7.77 -3.27
C SER A 167 -1.78 8.41 -2.73
N THR A 168 -0.94 7.64 -2.04
CA THR A 168 0.29 8.15 -1.44
C THR A 168 1.47 7.39 -1.99
N ASN A 169 2.46 8.10 -2.54
CA ASN A 169 3.72 7.47 -2.93
C ASN A 169 4.38 6.91 -1.67
N HIS A 170 4.65 5.61 -1.66
CA HIS A 170 5.17 4.87 -0.52
C HIS A 170 6.57 5.34 -0.11
N ILE A 171 7.25 6.13 -0.95
CA ILE A 171 8.48 6.86 -0.62
C ILE A 171 8.29 7.81 0.58
N LEU A 172 7.08 8.30 0.80
CA LEU A 172 6.77 9.24 1.86
C LEU A 172 6.69 8.56 3.23
N PHE A 173 6.01 7.43 3.32
CA PHE A 173 5.65 6.78 4.58
C PHE A 173 5.56 5.26 4.43
N ASP A 174 5.92 4.53 5.49
CA ASP A 174 5.39 3.18 5.69
C ASP A 174 4.01 3.22 6.38
N GLY A 175 3.41 2.06 6.65
CA GLY A 175 2.09 1.99 7.27
C GLY A 175 1.99 2.72 8.62
N LEU A 176 3.02 2.67 9.46
CA LEU A 176 3.04 3.37 10.76
C LEU A 176 3.23 4.88 10.57
N GLY A 177 4.09 5.27 9.63
CA GLY A 177 4.24 6.67 9.22
C GLY A 177 2.94 7.27 8.71
N ALA A 178 2.22 6.51 7.87
CA ALA A 178 0.91 6.87 7.36
C ALA A 178 -0.13 6.96 8.49
N LYS A 179 -0.12 6.05 9.47
CA LYS A 179 -0.98 6.17 10.67
C LYS A 179 -0.75 7.50 11.39
N VAL A 180 0.50 7.85 11.66
CA VAL A 180 0.86 9.10 12.34
C VAL A 180 0.41 10.31 11.52
N PHE A 181 0.59 10.27 10.20
CA PHE A 181 0.07 11.29 9.29
C PHE A 181 -1.45 11.44 9.40
N LEU A 182 -2.21 10.34 9.36
CA LEU A 182 -3.68 10.38 9.47
C LEU A 182 -4.15 10.94 10.81
N LEU A 183 -3.50 10.59 11.92
CA LEU A 183 -3.80 11.16 13.24
C LEU A 183 -3.61 12.69 13.27
N ASN A 184 -2.57 13.17 12.59
CA ASN A 184 -2.28 14.59 12.47
C ASN A 184 -3.25 15.30 11.53
N LEU A 185 -3.53 14.75 10.36
CA LEU A 185 -4.53 15.26 9.41
C LEU A 185 -5.90 15.36 10.07
N ALA A 186 -6.32 14.30 10.76
CA ALA A 186 -7.58 14.28 11.50
C ALA A 186 -7.61 15.35 12.60
N SER A 187 -6.51 15.53 13.33
CA SER A 187 -6.42 16.61 14.33
C SER A 187 -6.56 18.00 13.70
N GLN A 188 -6.01 18.21 12.50
CA GLN A 188 -6.12 19.49 11.78
C GLN A 188 -7.51 19.75 11.15
N SER A 189 -8.41 18.76 11.14
CA SER A 189 -9.81 18.95 10.74
C SER A 189 -10.66 19.66 11.80
N PHE A 190 -10.13 19.84 13.01
CA PHE A 190 -10.70 20.65 14.08
C PHE A 190 -10.11 22.08 14.06
N GLU A 191 -10.87 23.08 14.48
CA GLU A 191 -10.48 24.49 14.35
C GLU A 191 -9.18 24.84 15.09
N ASN A 192 -9.06 24.41 16.36
CA ASN A 192 -8.00 24.85 17.28
C ASN A 192 -7.27 23.67 17.97
N LYS A 193 -7.08 22.56 17.25
CA LYS A 193 -6.41 21.37 17.81
C LYS A 193 -4.96 21.29 17.32
N PRO A 194 -3.97 21.09 18.21
CA PRO A 194 -2.59 20.87 17.80
C PRO A 194 -2.45 19.54 17.03
N LEU A 195 -1.29 19.32 16.42
CA LEU A 195 -0.93 18.00 15.90
C LEU A 195 -1.02 16.97 17.02
N ALA A 196 -1.53 15.77 16.71
CA ALA A 196 -1.54 14.67 17.66
C ALA A 196 -0.11 14.25 18.05
N ILE A 197 0.79 14.24 17.06
CA ILE A 197 2.18 13.81 17.20
C ILE A 197 3.04 14.73 16.34
N LEU A 198 4.10 15.33 16.87
CA LEU A 198 5.02 16.10 16.04
C LEU A 198 5.83 15.14 15.13
N PRO A 199 5.77 15.26 13.79
CA PRO A 199 6.47 14.33 12.91
C PRO A 199 7.98 14.47 13.02
N TYR A 200 8.68 13.34 12.96
CA TYR A 200 10.13 13.27 12.87
C TYR A 200 10.52 12.63 11.54
N ASN A 201 11.18 13.37 10.65
CA ASN A 201 11.46 12.95 9.27
C ASN A 201 12.96 13.05 8.92
N ASP A 202 13.85 12.92 9.91
CA ASP A 202 15.28 12.82 9.63
C ASP A 202 15.63 11.40 9.15
N ARG A 203 15.66 11.24 7.84
CA ARG A 203 15.90 9.95 7.16
C ARG A 203 17.37 9.53 7.15
N ARG A 204 18.29 10.43 7.51
CA ARG A 204 19.73 10.14 7.55
C ARG A 204 20.09 9.18 8.68
N ILE A 205 19.22 9.03 9.69
CA ILE A 205 19.37 8.02 10.74
C ILE A 205 19.38 6.58 10.20
N LEU A 206 18.80 6.36 9.02
CA LEU A 206 18.83 5.11 8.27
C LEU A 206 19.71 5.20 7.01
N ALA A 207 20.69 6.10 6.99
CA ALA A 207 21.69 6.10 5.92
C ALA A 207 22.63 4.89 6.07
N ALA A 208 23.09 4.37 4.93
CA ALA A 208 24.20 3.43 4.91
C ALA A 208 25.45 4.03 5.57
N ARG A 209 26.31 3.17 6.10
CA ARG A 209 27.60 3.55 6.68
C ARG A 209 28.53 4.10 5.59
N SER A 210 29.52 4.87 6.02
CA SER A 210 30.59 5.38 5.15
C SER A 210 31.95 4.99 5.72
N PRO A 211 32.71 4.07 5.08
CA PRO A 211 32.31 3.28 3.91
C PRO A 211 31.23 2.23 4.25
N PRO A 212 30.41 1.79 3.27
CA PRO A 212 29.49 0.67 3.46
C PRO A 212 30.24 -0.62 3.80
N HIS A 213 29.73 -1.40 4.76
CA HIS A 213 30.32 -2.65 5.21
C HIS A 213 29.26 -3.76 5.35
N VAL A 214 29.10 -4.58 4.32
CA VAL A 214 28.16 -5.72 4.36
C VAL A 214 28.72 -6.83 5.25
N SER A 215 28.01 -7.17 6.33
CA SER A 215 28.43 -8.18 7.32
C SER A 215 27.58 -9.45 7.28
N PHE A 216 26.44 -9.43 6.58
CA PHE A 216 25.50 -10.54 6.46
C PHE A 216 25.15 -10.81 4.99
N PRO A 217 24.81 -12.05 4.63
CA PRO A 217 24.15 -12.31 3.36
C PRO A 217 22.75 -11.72 3.36
N HIS A 218 22.30 -11.20 2.22
CA HIS A 218 20.96 -10.65 2.04
C HIS A 218 20.22 -11.35 0.90
N PRO A 219 19.83 -12.64 1.07
CA PRO A 219 19.10 -13.41 0.05
C PRO A 219 17.72 -12.82 -0.28
N GLU A 220 17.18 -11.98 0.61
CA GLU A 220 15.95 -11.22 0.42
C GLU A 220 16.06 -10.11 -0.62
N PHE A 221 17.24 -9.84 -1.18
CA PHE A 221 17.43 -8.84 -2.22
C PHE A 221 18.08 -9.44 -3.47
N LEU A 222 17.58 -9.04 -4.63
CA LEU A 222 18.17 -9.33 -5.93
C LEU A 222 19.00 -8.13 -6.39
N LYS A 223 20.27 -8.39 -6.70
CA LYS A 223 21.14 -7.43 -7.37
C LYS A 223 20.92 -7.53 -8.87
N PHE A 224 20.81 -6.38 -9.53
CA PHE A 224 20.92 -6.32 -10.98
C PHE A 224 22.34 -5.91 -11.38
N ASP A 225 22.92 -6.62 -12.35
CA ASP A 225 24.17 -6.20 -12.99
C ASP A 225 23.86 -5.12 -14.02
N LEU A 226 23.52 -3.92 -13.52
CA LEU A 226 23.31 -2.74 -14.35
C LEU A 226 24.64 -2.00 -14.55
N PRO A 227 24.92 -1.47 -15.75
CA PRO A 227 26.06 -0.59 -15.95
C PRO A 227 25.87 0.69 -15.13
N VAL A 228 26.63 0.83 -14.03
CA VAL A 228 26.62 2.02 -13.17
C VAL A 228 27.73 2.97 -13.65
N GLY A 229 27.36 4.19 -14.03
CA GLY A 229 28.31 5.24 -14.43
C GLY A 229 27.68 6.63 -14.47
N PRO A 230 28.48 7.72 -14.50
CA PRO A 230 27.95 9.08 -14.60
C PRO A 230 27.05 9.23 -15.83
N GLY A 231 25.79 9.60 -15.61
CA GLY A 231 24.78 9.70 -16.68
C GLY A 231 23.85 8.48 -16.83
N SER A 232 24.02 7.42 -16.04
CA SER A 232 23.07 6.29 -16.04
C SER A 232 21.70 6.73 -15.50
N THR A 233 20.63 6.47 -16.26
CA THR A 233 19.26 6.64 -15.77
C THR A 233 18.89 5.51 -14.80
N PRO A 234 18.01 5.77 -13.82
CA PRO A 234 17.45 4.69 -13.01
C PRO A 234 16.84 3.61 -13.92
N PRO A 235 16.99 2.31 -13.59
CA PRO A 235 16.33 1.26 -14.34
C PRO A 235 14.81 1.48 -14.30
N LYS A 236 14.17 1.45 -15.48
CA LYS A 236 12.72 1.32 -15.59
C LYS A 236 12.41 -0.16 -15.71
N PHE A 237 11.59 -0.67 -14.81
CA PHE A 237 11.09 -2.04 -14.88
C PHE A 237 9.71 -1.99 -15.52
N ASP A 238 9.62 -2.45 -16.76
CA ASP A 238 8.33 -2.69 -17.41
C ASP A 238 7.86 -4.08 -16.95
N CYS A 239 6.92 -4.12 -16.02
CA CYS A 239 6.30 -5.38 -15.60
C CYS A 239 5.22 -5.75 -16.62
N ILE A 240 5.25 -6.98 -17.14
CA ILE A 240 4.08 -7.49 -17.87
C ILE A 240 2.97 -7.65 -16.84
N ILE A 241 1.90 -6.88 -17.05
CA ILE A 241 0.70 -6.98 -16.24
C ILE A 241 0.03 -8.29 -16.65
N GLU A 242 0.25 -9.34 -15.88
CA GLU A 242 -0.61 -10.51 -15.94
C GLU A 242 -1.98 -10.17 -15.36
N GLU A 243 -3.04 -10.77 -15.90
CA GLU A 243 -4.38 -10.67 -15.30
C GLU A 243 -4.38 -11.38 -13.93
N LEU A 244 -4.19 -10.60 -12.87
CA LEU A 244 -4.15 -11.12 -11.51
C LEU A 244 -5.57 -11.23 -10.96
N ASP A 245 -5.94 -12.43 -10.52
CA ASP A 245 -7.13 -12.60 -9.69
C ASP A 245 -6.79 -12.29 -8.23
N PHE A 246 -7.70 -11.60 -7.55
CA PHE A 246 -7.57 -11.26 -6.14
C PHE A 246 -8.66 -11.95 -5.34
N LYS A 247 -8.24 -12.57 -4.24
CA LYS A 247 -9.15 -13.30 -3.36
C LYS A 247 -9.03 -12.83 -1.91
N ILE A 248 -10.18 -12.74 -1.25
CA ILE A 248 -10.29 -12.56 0.19
C ILE A 248 -10.44 -13.90 0.85
N PHE A 249 -9.66 -14.09 1.90
CA PHE A 249 -9.91 -15.14 2.86
C PHE A 249 -10.22 -14.50 4.21
N LYS A 250 -11.43 -14.75 4.70
CA LYS A 250 -11.81 -14.35 6.05
C LYS A 250 -11.37 -15.44 7.03
N LEU A 251 -10.51 -15.05 7.96
CA LEU A 251 -10.11 -15.89 9.09
C LEU A 251 -10.73 -15.29 10.35
N ASN A 252 -11.58 -16.07 11.01
CA ASN A 252 -12.18 -15.62 12.27
C ASN A 252 -11.28 -15.96 13.47
N THR A 253 -11.54 -15.28 14.60
CA THR A 253 -10.76 -15.45 15.83
C THR A 253 -10.75 -16.90 16.31
N THR A 254 -11.87 -17.61 16.23
CA THR A 254 -11.97 -19.02 16.64
C THR A 254 -11.06 -19.93 15.83
N GLN A 255 -11.00 -19.74 14.51
CA GLN A 255 -10.11 -20.49 13.61
C GLN A 255 -8.64 -20.21 13.94
N ILE A 256 -8.29 -18.95 14.17
CA ILE A 256 -6.93 -18.55 14.54
C ILE A 256 -6.54 -19.14 15.90
N SER A 257 -7.43 -19.07 16.89
CA SER A 257 -7.20 -19.65 18.23
C SER A 257 -7.01 -21.16 18.16
N HIS A 258 -7.85 -21.88 17.39
CA HIS A 258 -7.69 -23.32 17.20
C HIS A 258 -6.32 -23.67 16.62
N LEU A 259 -5.86 -22.93 15.59
CA LEU A 259 -4.52 -23.13 15.02
C LEU A 259 -3.41 -22.89 16.05
N LYS A 260 -3.55 -21.88 16.91
CA LYS A 260 -2.58 -21.59 17.98
C LYS A 260 -2.56 -22.67 19.06
N ASP A 261 -3.72 -23.18 19.45
CA ASP A 261 -3.85 -24.23 20.47
C ASP A 261 -3.22 -25.54 19.99
N ASP A 262 -3.42 -25.90 18.72
CA ASP A 262 -2.81 -27.09 18.11
C ASP A 262 -1.28 -26.99 18.07
N ILE A 263 -0.73 -25.81 17.80
CA ILE A 263 0.72 -25.58 17.83
C ILE A 263 1.25 -25.67 19.28
N THR A 264 0.55 -25.07 20.24
CA THR A 264 0.98 -25.03 21.64
C THR A 264 1.03 -26.43 22.26
N LYS A 265 0.08 -27.31 21.92
CA LYS A 265 0.08 -28.71 22.40
C LYS A 265 1.28 -29.52 21.88
N ASN A 266 1.83 -29.15 20.74
CA ASN A 266 2.78 -29.95 19.98
C ASN A 266 4.17 -29.28 19.83
N SER A 267 4.43 -28.17 20.51
CA SER A 267 5.70 -27.44 20.42
C SER A 267 6.02 -26.67 21.71
N LYS A 268 7.29 -26.28 21.88
CA LYS A 268 7.74 -25.46 23.02
C LYS A 268 7.68 -23.95 22.74
N ILE A 269 6.91 -23.51 21.75
CA ILE A 269 6.85 -22.09 21.35
C ILE A 269 6.05 -21.32 22.41
N GLU A 270 6.74 -20.48 23.20
CA GLU A 270 6.12 -19.75 24.31
C GLU A 270 5.14 -18.65 23.85
N ARG A 271 5.37 -18.05 22.68
CA ARG A 271 4.55 -16.94 22.17
C ARG A 271 4.27 -17.06 20.68
N ILE A 272 3.04 -17.41 20.35
CA ILE A 272 2.58 -17.58 18.96
C ILE A 272 1.83 -16.31 18.50
N SER A 273 2.42 -15.58 17.56
CA SER A 273 1.76 -14.41 16.98
C SER A 273 0.70 -14.81 15.95
N THR A 274 -0.39 -14.04 15.86
CA THR A 274 -1.40 -14.23 14.80
C THR A 274 -0.76 -14.08 13.42
N LEU A 275 0.12 -13.09 13.25
CA LEU A 275 0.83 -12.84 11.99
C LEU A 275 1.61 -14.08 11.53
N ALA A 276 2.41 -14.69 12.41
CA ALA A 276 3.20 -15.87 12.05
C ALA A 276 2.32 -17.07 11.68
N VAL A 277 1.23 -17.29 12.41
CA VAL A 277 0.27 -18.37 12.09
C VAL A 277 -0.37 -18.15 10.72
N VAL A 278 -0.86 -16.95 10.44
CA VAL A 278 -1.52 -16.70 9.17
C VAL A 278 -0.51 -16.70 8.01
N ALA A 279 0.67 -16.11 8.18
CA ALA A 279 1.75 -16.17 7.20
C ALA A 279 2.19 -17.61 6.88
N ALA A 280 2.34 -18.46 7.90
CA ALA A 280 2.64 -19.89 7.71
C ALA A 280 1.51 -20.60 6.94
N LEU A 281 0.25 -20.30 7.27
CA LEU A 281 -0.91 -20.88 6.60
C LEU A 281 -0.94 -20.50 5.12
N ILE A 282 -0.71 -19.23 4.81
CA ILE A 282 -0.60 -18.71 3.43
C ILE A 282 0.52 -19.42 2.69
N TRP A 283 1.71 -19.45 3.28
CA TRP A 283 2.90 -20.03 2.65
C TRP A 283 2.68 -21.51 2.34
N ARG A 284 2.07 -22.25 3.28
CA ARG A 284 1.63 -23.64 3.07
C ARG A 284 0.61 -23.78 1.96
N CYS A 285 -0.46 -23.00 1.99
CA CYS A 285 -1.48 -23.04 0.94
C CYS A 285 -0.91 -22.76 -0.45
N LYS A 286 0.05 -21.82 -0.54
CA LYS A 286 0.69 -21.47 -1.79
C LYS A 286 1.66 -22.53 -2.28
N ALA A 287 2.45 -23.12 -1.38
CA ALA A 287 3.37 -24.21 -1.74
C ALA A 287 2.64 -25.36 -2.44
N PHE A 288 1.39 -25.70 -2.06
CA PHE A 288 0.58 -26.72 -2.74
C PHE A 288 0.41 -26.49 -4.25
N SER A 289 0.62 -25.27 -4.75
CA SER A 289 0.57 -24.93 -6.18
C SER A 289 1.91 -25.06 -6.91
N ASP A 290 3.01 -25.35 -6.19
CA ASP A 290 4.38 -25.37 -6.73
C ASP A 290 4.98 -26.80 -6.74
N ASP A 291 6.09 -27.00 -7.46
CA ASP A 291 6.83 -28.26 -7.49
C ASP A 291 7.45 -28.63 -6.13
N LYS A 292 7.43 -29.92 -5.78
CA LYS A 292 7.87 -30.40 -4.45
C LYS A 292 9.33 -30.09 -4.11
N ASN A 293 10.23 -30.19 -5.09
CA ASN A 293 11.67 -30.02 -4.89
C ASN A 293 12.13 -28.56 -4.95
N ARG A 294 11.22 -27.63 -5.22
CA ARG A 294 11.54 -26.20 -5.26
C ARG A 294 11.74 -25.68 -3.83
N VAL A 295 12.78 -24.88 -3.61
CA VAL A 295 12.90 -24.07 -2.40
C VAL A 295 12.00 -22.85 -2.56
N SER A 296 11.09 -22.65 -1.62
CA SER A 296 10.22 -21.48 -1.59
C SER A 296 10.74 -20.43 -0.62
N THR A 297 10.58 -19.15 -0.97
CA THR A 297 10.96 -18.01 -0.13
C THR A 297 9.73 -17.18 0.28
N LEU A 298 9.60 -16.92 1.58
CA LEU A 298 8.60 -16.02 2.14
C LEU A 298 9.29 -14.78 2.72
N LEU A 299 8.97 -13.61 2.19
CA LEU A 299 9.39 -12.31 2.69
C LEU A 299 8.40 -11.78 3.72
N ASN A 300 8.88 -11.56 4.94
CA ASN A 300 8.11 -10.86 5.97
C ASN A 300 8.59 -9.42 6.07
N VAL A 301 7.67 -8.46 5.97
CA VAL A 301 7.99 -7.04 6.18
C VAL A 301 8.05 -6.75 7.69
N ILE A 302 9.22 -6.36 8.18
CA ILE A 302 9.51 -6.16 9.61
C ILE A 302 9.68 -4.67 9.91
N ASP A 303 8.99 -4.18 10.95
CA ASP A 303 9.24 -2.85 11.53
C ASP A 303 10.62 -2.82 12.21
N ILE A 304 11.50 -1.96 11.69
CA ILE A 304 12.88 -1.84 12.18
C ILE A 304 13.04 -0.73 13.23
N ARG A 305 12.00 0.08 13.50
CA ARG A 305 12.04 1.13 14.53
C ARG A 305 12.55 0.62 15.90
N PRO A 306 12.07 -0.52 16.44
CA PRO A 306 12.58 -1.06 17.70
C PRO A 306 13.90 -1.84 17.55
N ARG A 307 14.36 -2.09 16.31
CA ARG A 307 15.52 -2.94 16.02
C ARG A 307 16.82 -2.17 15.90
N VAL A 308 16.75 -0.90 15.51
CA VAL A 308 17.93 -0.03 15.43
C VAL A 308 18.33 0.51 16.80
N LYS A 309 19.59 0.90 16.95
CA LYS A 309 20.17 1.48 18.16
C LYS A 309 20.79 2.86 17.88
N PRO A 310 20.33 3.94 18.54
CA PRO A 310 19.14 3.97 19.41
C PRO A 310 17.84 3.67 18.61
N PRO A 311 16.77 3.17 19.26
CA PRO A 311 15.48 2.95 18.59
C PRO A 311 14.94 4.23 17.96
N LEU A 312 14.27 4.09 16.81
CA LEU A 312 13.60 5.24 16.20
C LEU A 312 12.42 5.67 17.06
N PRO A 313 12.15 6.99 17.16
CA PRO A 313 10.99 7.48 17.87
C PRO A 313 9.71 7.00 17.17
N TYR A 314 8.63 6.84 17.94
CA TYR A 314 7.31 6.53 17.38
C TYR A 314 6.83 7.58 16.37
N SER A 315 7.30 8.82 16.50
CA SER A 315 7.03 9.92 15.55
C SER A 315 7.81 9.84 14.24
N TYR A 316 8.72 8.86 14.07
CA TYR A 316 9.44 8.67 12.81
C TYR A 316 8.47 8.34 11.67
N SER A 317 8.32 9.29 10.76
CA SER A 317 7.28 9.26 9.73
C SER A 317 7.71 8.53 8.46
N ALA A 318 8.98 8.55 8.07
CA ALA A 318 9.43 7.89 6.85
C ALA A 318 9.39 6.34 6.94
N ASN A 319 9.86 5.66 5.89
CA ASN A 319 9.92 4.20 5.90
C ASN A 319 10.97 3.70 6.89
N ALA A 320 10.54 2.83 7.79
CA ALA A 320 11.38 2.06 8.69
C ALA A 320 10.86 0.62 8.73
N VAL A 321 10.85 -0.01 7.56
CA VAL A 321 10.56 -1.42 7.36
C VAL A 321 11.66 -2.08 6.53
N LEU A 322 11.92 -3.36 6.72
CA LEU A 322 12.74 -4.17 5.81
C LEU A 322 12.08 -5.53 5.59
N PRO A 323 12.09 -6.06 4.35
CA PRO A 323 11.75 -7.45 4.14
C PRO A 323 12.84 -8.33 4.76
N LEU A 324 12.44 -9.49 5.27
CA LEU A 324 13.34 -10.57 5.64
C LEU A 324 12.83 -11.87 5.04
N GLY A 325 13.70 -12.57 4.33
CA GLY A 325 13.39 -13.86 3.71
C GLY A 325 13.58 -15.01 4.68
N VAL A 326 12.56 -15.88 4.76
CA VAL A 326 12.71 -17.24 5.27
C VAL A 326 12.53 -18.22 4.12
N LEU A 327 13.28 -19.31 4.14
CA LEU A 327 13.35 -20.29 3.07
C LEU A 327 13.05 -21.68 3.61
N GLU A 328 12.31 -22.46 2.83
CA GLU A 328 12.08 -23.88 3.11
C GLU A 328 11.69 -24.61 1.80
N THR A 329 11.90 -25.92 1.73
CA THR A 329 11.48 -26.72 0.57
C THR A 329 9.95 -26.82 0.49
N CYS A 330 9.39 -26.81 -0.71
CA CYS A 330 7.96 -26.98 -0.92
C CYS A 330 7.43 -28.29 -0.31
N ASP A 331 8.22 -29.36 -0.26
CA ASP A 331 7.84 -30.62 0.39
C ASP A 331 7.68 -30.47 1.91
N GLU A 332 8.67 -29.89 2.59
CA GLU A 332 8.60 -29.61 4.04
C GLU A 332 7.47 -28.61 4.37
N ILE A 333 7.25 -27.60 3.52
CA ILE A 333 6.16 -26.65 3.70
C ILE A 333 4.79 -27.35 3.64
N LYS A 334 4.60 -28.28 2.71
CA LYS A 334 3.34 -29.02 2.52
C LYS A 334 3.11 -30.07 3.60
N ASN A 335 4.12 -30.91 3.84
CA ASN A 335 3.99 -32.16 4.57
C ASN A 335 4.56 -32.10 5.99
N GLY A 336 5.43 -31.13 6.28
CA GLY A 336 6.03 -30.96 7.59
C GLY A 336 5.05 -30.46 8.66
N PRO A 337 5.44 -30.48 9.95
CA PRO A 337 4.61 -29.96 11.03
C PRO A 337 4.29 -28.48 10.86
N PHE A 338 3.03 -28.08 11.04
CA PHE A 338 2.63 -26.66 10.92
C PHE A 338 3.33 -25.76 11.94
N SER A 339 3.55 -26.29 13.14
CA SER A 339 4.32 -25.64 14.20
C SER A 339 5.73 -25.27 13.75
N LYS A 340 6.36 -26.09 12.89
CA LYS A 340 7.71 -25.82 12.37
C LYS A 340 7.74 -24.61 11.45
N LEU A 341 6.73 -24.43 10.60
CA LEU A 341 6.62 -23.24 9.75
C LEU A 341 6.41 -21.96 10.57
N VAL A 342 5.58 -22.04 11.61
CA VAL A 342 5.36 -20.92 12.53
C VAL A 342 6.64 -20.60 13.31
N GLU A 343 7.41 -21.62 13.71
CA GLU A 343 8.73 -21.45 14.32
C GLU A 343 9.70 -20.75 13.37
N ILE A 344 9.83 -21.23 12.12
CA ILE A 344 10.72 -20.63 11.10
C ILE A 344 10.40 -19.14 10.92
N ILE A 345 9.13 -18.77 10.78
CA ILE A 345 8.72 -17.37 10.61
C ILE A 345 9.00 -16.55 11.87
N THR A 346 8.74 -17.13 13.05
CA THR A 346 8.90 -16.44 14.34
C THR A 346 10.37 -16.22 14.69
N GLU A 347 11.21 -17.24 14.54
CA GLU A 347 12.66 -17.14 14.77
C GLU A 347 13.34 -16.33 13.68
N GLY A 348 12.94 -16.48 12.41
CA GLY A 348 13.44 -15.65 11.32
C GLY A 348 13.27 -14.17 11.62
N ALA A 349 12.10 -13.73 12.10
CA ALA A 349 11.89 -12.34 12.47
C ALA A 349 12.79 -11.82 13.63
N LYS A 350 13.48 -12.68 14.37
CA LYS A 350 14.46 -12.28 15.40
C LYS A 350 15.83 -11.96 14.80
N GLU A 351 16.17 -12.52 13.64
CA GLU A 351 17.43 -12.26 12.91
C GLU A 351 17.57 -10.79 12.47
N MET A 352 16.44 -10.07 12.37
CA MET A 352 16.42 -8.62 12.13
C MET A 352 16.92 -7.85 13.37
N THR A 353 18.23 -7.87 13.56
CA THR A 353 18.98 -7.16 14.59
C THR A 353 19.49 -5.81 14.07
N HIS A 354 19.99 -4.95 14.96
CA HIS A 354 20.61 -3.67 14.58
C HIS A 354 21.73 -3.84 13.54
N GLU A 355 22.61 -4.84 13.72
CA GLU A 355 23.72 -5.05 12.79
C GLU A 355 23.24 -5.65 11.47
N TYR A 356 22.20 -6.49 11.47
CA TYR A 356 21.56 -6.96 10.24
C TYR A 356 20.97 -5.80 9.45
N VAL A 357 20.24 -4.90 10.13
CA VAL A 357 19.67 -3.68 9.52
C VAL A 357 20.78 -2.85 8.85
N LYS A 358 21.86 -2.50 9.57
CA LYS A 358 22.96 -1.73 8.96
C LYS A 358 23.59 -2.44 7.75
N SER A 359 23.80 -3.74 7.84
CA SER A 359 24.33 -4.53 6.74
C SER A 359 23.40 -4.49 5.52
N ALA A 360 22.08 -4.56 5.73
CA ALA A 360 21.10 -4.48 4.65
C ALA A 360 21.14 -3.11 3.97
N PHE A 361 21.19 -2.02 4.72
CA PHE A 361 21.32 -0.66 4.15
C PHE A 361 22.62 -0.50 3.36
N ASP A 362 23.75 -1.02 3.87
CA ASP A 362 25.02 -1.00 3.14
C ASP A 362 24.99 -1.86 1.88
N TRP A 363 24.34 -3.02 1.93
CA TRP A 363 24.18 -3.89 0.77
C TRP A 363 23.34 -3.19 -0.31
N LEU A 364 22.25 -2.53 0.09
CA LEU A 364 21.42 -1.74 -0.81
C LEU A 364 22.15 -0.51 -1.37
N GLU A 365 23.05 0.10 -0.61
CA GLU A 365 23.89 1.21 -1.08
C GLU A 365 24.81 0.79 -2.22
N LEU A 366 25.47 -0.36 -2.06
CA LEU A 366 26.43 -0.89 -3.02
C LEU A 366 25.76 -1.51 -4.24
N ASN A 367 24.65 -2.23 -4.05
CA ASN A 367 24.08 -3.11 -5.07
C ASN A 367 22.78 -2.59 -5.68
N ARG A 368 22.13 -1.58 -5.07
CA ARG A 368 20.86 -0.99 -5.55
C ARG A 368 19.79 -2.05 -5.87
N GLY A 369 19.75 -3.12 -5.07
CA GLY A 369 18.85 -4.23 -5.31
C GLY A 369 17.41 -3.96 -4.91
N ILE A 370 16.54 -4.88 -5.30
CA ILE A 370 15.12 -4.89 -4.95
C ILE A 370 14.81 -6.13 -4.10
N PRO A 371 13.75 -6.12 -3.28
CA PRO A 371 13.27 -7.31 -2.59
C PRO A 371 13.15 -8.50 -3.54
N HIS A 372 13.48 -9.72 -3.10
CA HIS A 372 13.50 -10.96 -3.88
C HIS A 372 12.97 -12.15 -3.08
N GLY A 373 11.88 -12.76 -3.55
CA GLY A 373 11.23 -13.91 -2.93
C GLY A 373 9.90 -14.25 -3.59
N ASP A 374 9.40 -15.47 -3.40
CA ASP A 374 8.18 -15.94 -4.07
C ASP A 374 6.92 -15.27 -3.52
N TYR A 375 6.88 -15.04 -2.21
CA TYR A 375 5.73 -14.56 -1.48
C TYR A 375 6.15 -13.43 -0.55
N MET A 376 5.41 -12.32 -0.54
CA MET A 376 5.64 -11.25 0.43
C MET A 376 4.39 -10.99 1.26
N VAL A 377 4.55 -10.99 2.58
CA VAL A 377 3.49 -10.73 3.55
C VAL A 377 3.69 -9.33 4.15
N SER A 378 2.70 -8.47 3.89
CA SER A 378 2.56 -7.16 4.51
C SER A 378 1.37 -7.17 5.46
N SER A 379 1.52 -6.63 6.67
CA SER A 379 0.44 -6.65 7.68
C SER A 379 -0.09 -5.25 7.96
N TRP A 380 -1.41 -5.11 7.83
CA TRP A 380 -2.17 -3.90 8.15
C TRP A 380 -2.96 -4.03 9.47
N LEU A 381 -2.98 -5.22 10.06
CA LEU A 381 -3.70 -5.59 11.30
C LEU A 381 -3.57 -4.60 12.48
N ARG A 382 -2.48 -3.83 12.57
CA ARG A 382 -2.20 -2.91 13.69
C ARG A 382 -2.13 -1.45 13.29
N LEU A 383 -2.48 -1.12 12.05
CA LEU A 383 -2.45 0.25 11.57
C LEU A 383 -3.62 1.06 12.13
N GLY A 384 -4.80 0.46 12.32
CA GLY A 384 -5.95 1.13 12.97
C GLY A 384 -6.35 2.41 12.26
N PHE A 385 -6.40 2.39 10.92
CA PHE A 385 -6.79 3.56 10.12
C PHE A 385 -8.27 3.93 10.32
N ASP A 386 -9.10 2.95 10.62
CA ASP A 386 -10.50 3.06 11.03
C ASP A 386 -10.68 3.57 12.47
N GLU A 387 -9.61 3.59 13.28
CA GLU A 387 -9.66 4.14 14.65
C GLU A 387 -9.43 5.67 14.69
N VAL A 388 -9.00 6.27 13.57
CA VAL A 388 -8.66 7.68 13.47
C VAL A 388 -9.93 8.56 13.54
N GLU A 389 -9.97 9.48 14.50
CA GLU A 389 -11.12 10.36 14.78
C GLU A 389 -10.96 11.72 14.08
N TYR A 390 -11.74 11.96 13.03
CA TYR A 390 -11.85 13.23 12.32
C TYR A 390 -12.98 14.08 12.92
N ALA A 391 -13.10 15.35 12.50
CA ALA A 391 -14.21 16.21 12.91
C ALA A 391 -15.60 15.63 12.56
N TRP A 392 -15.68 14.82 11.49
CA TRP A 392 -16.89 14.14 11.03
C TRP A 392 -17.03 12.70 11.55
N GLY A 393 -16.18 12.27 12.49
CA GLY A 393 -16.20 10.93 13.09
C GLY A 393 -15.12 9.98 12.56
N LYS A 394 -15.19 8.73 13.01
CA LYS A 394 -14.32 7.64 12.55
C LYS A 394 -14.78 7.04 11.23
N PRO A 395 -13.86 6.53 10.39
CA PRO A 395 -14.24 5.68 9.27
C PRO A 395 -15.00 4.44 9.77
N MET A 396 -16.04 4.04 9.06
CA MET A 396 -16.66 2.72 9.25
C MET A 396 -15.73 1.59 8.83
N TYR A 397 -14.93 1.85 7.80
CA TYR A 397 -14.06 0.88 7.18
C TYR A 397 -12.92 1.61 6.48
N SER A 398 -11.72 1.06 6.59
CA SER A 398 -10.52 1.52 5.88
C SER A 398 -9.87 0.32 5.21
N CYS A 399 -9.49 0.46 3.95
CA CYS A 399 -8.83 -0.62 3.22
C CYS A 399 -7.81 -0.12 2.20
N PRO A 400 -6.82 -0.95 1.84
CA PRO A 400 -6.11 -0.75 0.59
C PRO A 400 -7.10 -0.87 -0.57
N VAL A 401 -6.85 -0.12 -1.63
CA VAL A 401 -7.58 -0.23 -2.90
C VAL A 401 -6.79 -1.15 -3.80
N LEU A 402 -7.47 -2.11 -4.43
CA LEU A 402 -6.82 -2.92 -5.45
C LEU A 402 -6.68 -2.13 -6.73
N HIS A 403 -5.44 -1.95 -7.15
CA HIS A 403 -5.11 -1.52 -8.48
C HIS A 403 -4.47 -2.71 -9.20
N LEU A 404 -5.22 -3.37 -10.08
CA LEU A 404 -4.59 -4.02 -11.24
C LEU A 404 -3.89 -2.89 -11.96
N LEU A 405 -2.56 -2.92 -12.13
CA LEU A 405 -1.86 -1.97 -12.99
C LEU A 405 -2.52 -2.04 -14.38
N TRP A 406 -3.62 -1.33 -14.59
CA TRP A 406 -4.46 -1.42 -15.77
C TRP A 406 -4.11 -0.21 -16.60
N ASP A 407 -3.64 -0.49 -17.81
CA ASP A 407 -3.19 0.40 -18.88
C ASP A 407 -3.20 1.91 -18.57
N GLN A 408 -2.01 2.48 -18.45
CA GLN A 408 -1.77 3.93 -18.37
C GLN A 408 -2.24 4.71 -19.63
N ASN A 409 -2.78 4.05 -20.66
CA ASN A 409 -3.22 4.68 -21.92
C ASN A 409 -4.73 4.77 -22.18
N THR A 410 -5.62 4.29 -21.30
CA THR A 410 -7.07 4.22 -21.64
C THR A 410 -7.94 5.42 -21.25
N HIS A 411 -7.42 6.45 -20.57
CA HIS A 411 -8.18 7.70 -20.37
C HIS A 411 -7.87 8.76 -21.43
N ARG A 412 -8.06 8.41 -22.71
CA ARG A 412 -8.48 9.42 -23.70
C ARG A 412 -10.00 9.56 -23.59
N LEU A 413 -10.44 10.46 -22.71
CA LEU A 413 -11.84 10.85 -22.61
C LEU A 413 -12.28 11.51 -23.93
N GLY A 414 -13.03 10.78 -24.74
CA GLY A 414 -13.82 11.29 -25.86
C GLY A 414 -15.29 10.90 -25.67
N PRO A 415 -16.27 11.72 -26.12
CA PRO A 415 -17.68 11.46 -25.85
C PRO A 415 -18.17 10.31 -26.75
N VAL A 416 -18.66 9.22 -26.16
CA VAL A 416 -19.34 8.16 -26.91
C VAL A 416 -20.84 8.23 -26.71
N ASN A 417 -21.51 8.45 -27.83
CA ASN A 417 -22.95 8.54 -28.01
C ASN A 417 -23.69 7.25 -27.63
N LYS A 418 -24.90 7.46 -27.12
CA LYS A 418 -25.95 6.45 -26.88
C LYS A 418 -26.34 5.69 -28.15
N ARG A 419 -26.58 4.37 -27.99
CA ARG A 419 -27.55 3.47 -28.66
C ARG A 419 -27.13 2.04 -28.24
N GLY A 420 -27.94 1.12 -27.72
CA GLY A 420 -29.38 1.01 -27.48
C GLY A 420 -29.70 -0.50 -27.34
N ALA A 421 -30.76 -0.82 -26.57
CA ALA A 421 -31.52 -2.09 -26.57
C ALA A 421 -30.79 -3.36 -26.04
N ALA A 422 -31.43 -4.33 -25.39
CA ALA A 422 -32.78 -4.51 -24.85
C ALA A 422 -32.84 -5.84 -24.05
N VAL A 423 -33.65 -5.82 -22.99
CA VAL A 423 -34.61 -6.86 -22.54
C VAL A 423 -34.10 -8.24 -22.08
N GLY A 424 -34.53 -8.58 -20.85
CA GLY A 424 -34.58 -9.94 -20.33
C GLY A 424 -35.19 -9.99 -18.93
N GLU A 425 -36.51 -9.77 -18.82
CA GLU A 425 -37.30 -9.92 -17.59
C GLU A 425 -37.25 -11.35 -17.02
N PHE A 426 -37.15 -11.49 -15.70
CA PHE A 426 -37.79 -12.59 -14.98
C PHE A 426 -38.46 -12.06 -13.72
N ARG A 427 -39.77 -12.31 -13.60
CA ARG A 427 -40.66 -11.80 -12.55
C ARG A 427 -41.24 -12.98 -11.75
N ARG A 428 -41.37 -12.77 -10.42
CA ARG A 428 -42.24 -13.43 -9.40
C ARG A 428 -41.64 -14.60 -8.60
N ALA A 429 -41.93 -14.76 -7.30
CA ALA A 429 -42.56 -13.90 -6.28
C ALA A 429 -42.53 -14.57 -4.88
N ARG A 430 -42.46 -13.74 -3.81
CA ARG A 430 -43.10 -13.85 -2.45
C ARG A 430 -42.75 -15.08 -1.57
N ARG A 431 -42.69 -15.05 -0.21
CA ARG A 431 -43.15 -14.15 0.88
C ARG A 431 -42.59 -14.64 2.24
N GLY A 432 -42.50 -13.72 3.23
CA GLY A 432 -42.55 -13.95 4.69
C GLY A 432 -41.19 -14.03 5.39
N GLY A 433 -40.90 -13.42 6.56
CA GLY A 433 -41.65 -12.65 7.56
C GLY A 433 -40.96 -12.81 8.94
N GLY A 434 -40.87 -11.73 9.74
CA GLY A 434 -40.40 -11.71 11.15
C GLY A 434 -38.90 -11.38 11.30
N GLY A 435 -38.49 -10.24 11.89
CA GLY A 435 -38.59 -9.88 13.32
C GLY A 435 -37.23 -10.19 13.96
N GLY A 436 -36.33 -9.24 14.20
CA GLY A 436 -36.39 -8.23 15.27
C GLY A 436 -35.45 -8.67 16.40
N GLY A 437 -34.33 -7.96 16.60
CA GLY A 437 -33.41 -8.22 17.71
C GLY A 437 -32.00 -7.70 17.45
N GLY A 438 -31.79 -6.40 17.70
CA GLY A 438 -30.46 -5.80 17.76
C GLY A 438 -29.76 -6.20 19.06
N LEU A 439 -28.47 -6.54 18.94
CA LEU A 439 -27.54 -6.68 20.04
C LEU A 439 -26.20 -6.01 19.66
N PRO A 440 -25.44 -5.51 20.65
CA PRO A 440 -24.51 -4.41 20.48
C PRO A 440 -23.18 -4.83 19.84
N LEU A 441 -22.58 -3.86 19.15
CA LEU A 441 -21.26 -3.90 18.52
C LEU A 441 -20.15 -4.26 19.53
N GLU A 442 -19.67 -5.50 19.47
CA GLU A 442 -18.38 -5.89 20.03
C GLU A 442 -17.28 -5.75 18.98
N ASN A 443 -16.12 -5.27 19.42
CA ASN A 443 -14.92 -4.98 18.62
C ASN A 443 -14.54 -6.15 17.67
N PHE A 444 -14.77 -5.98 16.37
CA PHE A 444 -14.34 -6.93 15.36
C PHE A 444 -12.84 -6.78 15.04
N SER A 445 -11.99 -7.58 15.68
CA SER A 445 -10.67 -7.91 15.12
C SER A 445 -10.83 -8.97 14.03
N ASN A 446 -11.30 -8.58 12.85
CA ASN A 446 -11.31 -9.45 11.67
C ASN A 446 -10.00 -9.27 10.90
N ALA A 447 -9.24 -10.36 10.68
CA ALA A 447 -8.10 -10.36 9.76
C ALA A 447 -8.61 -10.54 8.33
N LEU A 448 -8.22 -9.64 7.42
CA LEU A 448 -8.65 -9.66 6.02
C LEU A 448 -7.46 -9.93 5.12
N LEU A 449 -7.41 -11.14 4.58
CA LEU A 449 -6.28 -11.60 3.80
C LEU A 449 -6.53 -11.40 2.30
N LEU A 450 -5.74 -10.54 1.66
CA LEU A 450 -5.68 -10.35 0.20
C LEU A 450 -4.52 -11.15 -0.38
N MET A 451 -4.79 -12.04 -1.34
CA MET A 451 -3.76 -12.75 -2.10
C MET A 451 -3.87 -12.43 -3.60
N SER A 452 -2.76 -12.09 -4.26
CA SER A 452 -2.67 -12.02 -5.73
C SER A 452 -2.05 -13.30 -6.33
N LYS A 453 -2.33 -13.58 -7.62
CA LYS A 453 -1.44 -14.39 -8.48
C LYS A 453 -0.35 -13.48 -9.09
N SER A 454 0.67 -14.05 -9.71
CA SER A 454 1.96 -13.43 -10.08
C SER A 454 1.94 -12.59 -11.36
N ALA A 455 2.87 -11.63 -11.50
CA ALA A 455 3.19 -10.92 -12.74
C ALA A 455 4.64 -11.19 -13.18
N ASN A 456 4.87 -11.64 -14.41
CA ASN A 456 6.22 -11.80 -14.98
C ASN A 456 6.89 -10.45 -15.23
N ILE A 457 8.13 -10.29 -14.76
CA ILE A 457 8.99 -9.16 -15.09
C ILE A 457 9.73 -9.54 -16.38
N GLU A 458 9.43 -8.86 -17.49
CA GLU A 458 10.27 -8.89 -18.69
C GLU A 458 11.11 -7.61 -18.75
N THR A 459 12.43 -7.75 -18.82
CA THR A 459 13.33 -6.62 -18.99
C THR A 459 13.38 -6.19 -20.45
N THR A 460 12.67 -5.11 -20.80
CA THR A 460 12.84 -4.41 -22.08
C THR A 460 13.39 -3.01 -21.85
N TYR A 461 14.46 -2.67 -22.58
CA TYR A 461 15.04 -1.32 -22.60
C TYR A 461 14.35 -0.49 -23.69
N GLU A 462 13.47 0.43 -23.32
CA GLU A 462 13.00 1.48 -24.24
C GLU A 462 13.26 2.88 -23.68
N ASN A 463 14.05 3.64 -24.45
CA ASN A 463 14.33 5.06 -24.21
C ASN A 463 13.08 5.89 -24.55
N TYR A 464 12.21 6.14 -23.58
CA TYR A 464 11.22 7.20 -23.68
C TYR A 464 11.66 8.45 -22.92
N TRP A 465 12.52 9.21 -23.59
CA TRP A 465 12.47 10.67 -23.67
C TRP A 465 12.66 11.00 -25.14
N SER A 466 11.57 11.35 -25.83
CA SER A 466 11.62 11.82 -27.21
C SER A 466 12.29 13.19 -27.26
N ILE A 467 13.54 13.24 -27.74
CA ILE A 467 14.14 14.39 -28.39
C ILE A 467 14.26 14.02 -29.88
N PRO A 468 13.78 14.85 -30.83
CA PRO A 468 13.78 14.50 -32.24
C PRO A 468 15.21 14.41 -32.80
N ASN A 469 15.43 13.40 -33.64
CA ASN A 469 16.64 13.10 -34.42
C ASN A 469 17.77 12.36 -33.69
N SER A 470 17.71 11.02 -33.70
CA SER A 470 18.69 10.17 -34.41
C SER A 470 18.46 8.70 -34.03
N SER A 471 18.28 7.88 -35.07
CA SER A 471 18.04 6.44 -35.01
C SER A 471 19.34 5.67 -34.83
N ILE A 472 19.47 4.89 -33.77
CA ILE A 472 20.17 3.59 -33.74
C ILE A 472 19.49 2.76 -32.64
N HIS A 473 18.86 1.65 -33.04
CA HIS A 473 18.31 0.63 -32.14
C HIS A 473 19.33 -0.50 -32.00
N THR A 474 19.65 -0.88 -30.77
CA THR A 474 20.34 -2.15 -30.46
C THR A 474 19.54 -2.87 -29.38
N HIS A 475 18.98 -4.03 -29.74
CA HIS A 475 18.25 -4.91 -28.84
C HIS A 475 19.20 -5.89 -28.18
N ALA A 476 19.09 -6.04 -26.85
CA ALA A 476 19.66 -7.17 -26.12
C ALA A 476 18.56 -7.77 -25.25
N HIS A 477 18.25 -9.05 -25.45
CA HIS A 477 17.26 -9.79 -24.67
C HIS A 477 17.94 -10.52 -23.51
N PHE A 478 17.46 -10.30 -22.30
CA PHE A 478 17.76 -11.15 -21.14
C PHE A 478 16.44 -11.64 -20.54
N ASN A 479 16.26 -12.97 -20.53
CA ASN A 479 15.12 -13.63 -19.89
C ASN A 479 15.47 -13.96 -18.44
N SER A 480 14.83 -13.29 -17.49
CA SER A 480 14.76 -13.75 -16.10
C SER A 480 13.31 -13.71 -15.62
N THR A 481 12.65 -14.86 -15.57
CA THR A 481 11.27 -15.01 -15.08
C THR A 481 11.27 -15.09 -13.56
N ASN A 482 11.07 -13.97 -12.85
CA ASN A 482 10.76 -13.99 -11.42
C ASN A 482 9.65 -12.98 -11.11
N SER A 483 8.60 -13.45 -10.46
CA SER A 483 7.35 -12.73 -10.22
C SER A 483 7.01 -12.71 -8.72
N PHE A 484 6.74 -11.53 -8.16
CA PHE A 484 6.36 -11.37 -6.75
C PHE A 484 4.87 -11.59 -6.56
N LYS A 485 4.48 -12.41 -5.59
CA LYS A 485 3.08 -12.53 -5.16
C LYS A 485 2.88 -11.76 -3.85
N PHE A 486 2.08 -10.71 -3.90
CA PHE A 486 1.78 -9.87 -2.73
C PHE A 486 0.63 -10.47 -1.91
N VAL A 487 0.83 -10.46 -0.60
CA VAL A 487 -0.17 -10.88 0.37
C VAL A 487 -0.31 -9.83 1.46
N SER A 488 -1.50 -9.24 1.60
CA SER A 488 -1.80 -8.26 2.65
C SER A 488 -2.71 -8.89 3.72
N LEU A 489 -2.37 -8.68 4.99
CA LEU A 489 -3.06 -9.23 6.18
C LEU A 489 -3.81 -8.23 7.02
#